data_AF-A0A3C0ITS6-F1
#
_entry.id   AF-A0A3C0ITS6-F1
#
_cell.length_a   1.000
_cell.length_b   1.000
_cell.length_c   1.000
_cell.angle_alpha   90.00
_cell.angle_beta   90.00
_cell.angle_gamma   90.00
#
_symmetry.space_group_name_H-M   'P 1'
#
loop_
_entity.id
_entity.type
_entity.pdbx_description
1 polymer ?
#
loop_
_entity_poly.entity_id
_entity_poly.type
_entity_poly.pdbx_seq_one_letter_code
_entity_poly.pdbx_strand_id
1 'polypeptide(L)'
;KYVYYQLYDSIKAIAQTYANYNRYVFQGTAKGSSNSDIYLGAFNIPQGSVSVTAGGQVLREGVDYIVDYNLGSLKIINSAITNAGVPVQVQFENNGTF
;
A
#
# COMPACT_ATOMS: atom_id res chain seq x y z
N LYS A 1 8.04 16.37 -32.36
CA LYS A 1 6.59 16.70 -32.44
C LYS A 1 5.87 15.83 -31.42
N TYR A 2 5.18 16.43 -30.44
CA TYR A 2 4.77 15.75 -29.20
C TYR A 2 3.24 15.59 -29.06
N VAL A 3 2.44 16.23 -29.92
CA VAL A 3 0.97 16.18 -29.78
C VAL A 3 0.40 14.86 -30.30
N TYR A 4 -0.45 14.20 -29.49
CA TYR A 4 -1.09 12.92 -29.81
C TYR A 4 -2.58 13.15 -30.16
N TYR A 5 -2.84 13.69 -31.34
CA TYR A 5 -4.21 14.03 -31.80
C TYR A 5 -5.10 12.79 -31.94
N GLN A 6 -4.51 11.66 -32.35
CA GLN A 6 -5.20 10.39 -32.54
C GLN A 6 -5.86 9.85 -31.27
N LEU A 7 -5.44 10.32 -30.09
CA LEU A 7 -6.08 9.97 -28.83
C LEU A 7 -7.48 10.60 -28.68
N TYR A 8 -7.73 11.73 -29.34
CA TYR A 8 -8.96 12.54 -29.20
C TYR A 8 -9.87 12.49 -30.44
N ASP A 9 -9.35 12.14 -31.62
CA ASP A 9 -10.11 12.12 -32.88
C ASP A 9 -10.46 10.69 -33.39
N SER A 10 -9.85 9.66 -32.80
CA SER A 10 -9.93 8.28 -33.28
C SER A 10 -10.29 7.31 -32.16
N ILE A 11 -10.78 6.12 -32.53
CA ILE A 11 -11.04 5.05 -31.56
C ILE A 11 -9.73 4.48 -31.02
N LYS A 12 -9.76 4.01 -29.76
CA LYS A 12 -8.60 3.50 -29.02
C LYS A 12 -7.74 2.51 -29.81
N ALA A 13 -8.37 1.59 -30.53
CA ALA A 13 -7.67 0.57 -31.33
C ALA A 13 -6.81 1.18 -32.46
N ILE A 14 -7.29 2.25 -33.10
CA ILE A 14 -6.57 2.93 -34.18
C ILE A 14 -5.44 3.77 -33.59
N ALA A 15 -5.70 4.53 -32.52
CA ALA A 15 -4.69 5.34 -31.83
C ALA A 15 -3.48 4.50 -31.40
N GLN A 16 -3.72 3.30 -30.85
CA GLN A 16 -2.67 2.38 -30.38
C GLN A 16 -1.68 1.92 -31.46
N THR A 17 -2.07 1.90 -32.74
CA THR A 17 -1.16 1.51 -33.83
C THR A 17 -0.07 2.56 -34.09
N TYR A 18 -0.28 3.80 -33.63
CA TYR A 18 0.68 4.89 -33.73
C TYR A 18 1.65 4.92 -32.53
N ALA A 19 2.49 3.88 -32.42
CA ALA A 19 3.47 3.70 -31.33
C ALA A 19 4.43 4.90 -31.14
N ASN A 20 4.63 5.71 -32.19
CA ASN A 20 5.48 6.90 -32.18
C ASN A 20 4.95 8.01 -31.26
N TYR A 21 3.62 8.06 -31.05
CA TYR A 21 2.93 9.07 -30.25
C TYR A 21 2.45 8.54 -28.90
N ASN A 22 2.38 7.21 -28.73
CA ASN A 22 2.07 6.54 -27.47
C ASN A 22 3.30 6.45 -26.55
N ARG A 23 3.84 7.60 -26.14
CA ARG A 23 5.08 7.70 -25.33
C ARG A 23 4.87 8.32 -23.95
N TYR A 24 3.61 8.60 -23.60
CA TYR A 24 3.25 9.25 -22.35
C TYR A 24 2.82 8.20 -21.32
N VAL A 25 3.60 8.09 -20.25
CA VAL A 25 3.26 7.21 -19.12
C VAL A 25 3.02 8.10 -17.91
N PHE A 26 1.83 8.00 -17.32
CA PHE A 26 1.55 8.60 -16.03
C PHE A 26 1.78 7.54 -14.96
N GLN A 27 2.79 7.76 -14.13
CA GLN A 27 3.07 6.94 -12.96
C GLN A 27 2.80 7.78 -11.73
N GLY A 28 1.95 7.28 -10.85
CA GLY A 28 1.61 7.92 -9.59
C GLY A 28 1.43 6.86 -8.52
N THR A 29 1.73 7.22 -7.28
CA THR A 29 1.38 6.41 -6.12
C THR A 29 0.15 7.03 -5.47
N ALA A 30 -0.92 6.24 -5.34
CA ALA A 30 -2.10 6.64 -4.59
C ALA A 30 -2.00 5.96 -3.21
N LYS A 31 -1.95 6.76 -2.15
CA LYS A 31 -2.16 6.26 -0.79
C LYS A 31 -3.61 6.54 -0.43
N GLY A 32 -4.38 5.49 -0.14
CA GLY A 32 -5.68 5.67 0.51
C GLY A 32 -5.46 6.38 1.84
N SER A 33 -6.32 7.33 2.17
CA SER A 33 -6.38 7.91 3.51
C SER A 33 -6.92 6.84 4.45
N SER A 34 -6.08 5.87 4.76
CA SER A 34 -6.37 4.93 5.83
C SER A 34 -6.20 5.73 7.11
N ASN A 35 -7.26 5.78 7.92
CA ASN A 35 -7.09 5.85 9.36
C ASN A 35 -5.91 4.93 9.76
N SER A 36 -5.34 5.15 10.93
CA SER A 36 -4.29 4.36 11.58
C SER A 36 -4.40 2.81 11.51
N ASP A 37 -5.47 2.28 10.94
CA ASP A 37 -5.81 0.89 10.67
C ASP A 37 -5.20 0.41 9.33
N ILE A 38 -4.19 -0.46 9.42
CA ILE A 38 -3.53 -1.19 8.35
C ILE A 38 -4.15 -2.59 8.26
N TYR A 39 -4.74 -2.93 7.13
CA TYR A 39 -5.22 -4.29 6.86
C TYR A 39 -4.08 -5.18 6.38
N LEU A 40 -3.87 -6.31 7.06
CA LEU A 40 -2.83 -7.30 6.75
C LEU A 40 -3.29 -8.29 5.67
N GLY A 41 -4.60 -8.35 5.37
CA GLY A 41 -5.15 -9.21 4.32
C GLY A 41 -5.09 -10.71 4.64
N ALA A 42 -4.84 -11.08 5.89
CA ALA A 42 -4.79 -12.46 6.36
C ALA A 42 -5.69 -12.63 7.59
N PHE A 43 -6.42 -13.74 7.67
CA PHE A 43 -7.29 -14.05 8.80
C PHE A 43 -6.63 -15.08 9.71
N ASN A 44 -6.90 -15.04 11.02
CA ASN A 44 -6.32 -15.95 12.02
C ASN A 44 -4.79 -16.00 12.01
N ILE A 45 -4.15 -14.82 12.14
CA ILE A 45 -2.69 -14.71 12.21
C ILE A 45 -2.21 -15.29 13.55
N PRO A 46 -1.15 -16.12 13.59
CA PRO A 46 -0.58 -16.59 14.85
C PRO A 46 -0.16 -15.43 15.77
N GLN A 47 -0.53 -15.51 17.05
CA GLN A 47 -0.19 -14.46 18.00
C GLN A 47 1.34 -14.30 18.13
N GLY A 48 1.83 -13.07 18.09
CA GLY A 48 3.26 -12.77 18.17
C GLY A 48 4.05 -13.01 16.89
N SER A 49 3.41 -13.40 15.77
CA SER A 49 4.10 -13.48 14.47
C SER A 49 4.23 -12.13 13.77
N VAL A 50 3.52 -11.10 14.25
CA VAL A 50 3.48 -9.77 13.64
C VAL A 50 4.62 -8.92 14.17
N SER A 51 5.57 -8.59 13.30
CA SER A 51 6.64 -7.62 13.54
C SER A 51 6.37 -6.35 12.73
N VAL A 52 6.46 -5.20 13.40
CA VAL A 52 6.15 -3.90 12.80
C VAL A 52 7.36 -3.00 12.94
N THR A 53 7.79 -2.43 11.84
CA THR A 53 8.94 -1.52 11.81
C THR A 53 8.51 -0.19 11.22
N ALA A 54 8.85 0.92 11.89
CA ALA A 54 8.66 2.27 11.36
C ALA A 54 10.00 3.01 11.35
N GLY A 55 10.43 3.46 10.16
CA GLY A 55 11.64 4.29 10.04
C GLY A 55 12.92 3.59 10.50
N GLY A 56 12.95 2.25 10.47
CA GLY A 56 14.06 1.44 10.95
C GLY A 56 13.99 1.04 12.43
N GLN A 57 13.01 1.53 13.19
CA GLN A 57 12.77 1.09 14.56
C GLN A 57 11.66 0.03 14.62
N VAL A 58 11.94 -1.08 15.29
CA VAL A 58 10.92 -2.08 15.62
C VAL A 58 9.99 -1.49 16.69
N LEU A 59 8.70 -1.46 16.38
CA LEU A 59 7.66 -0.97 17.27
C LEU A 59 7.28 -2.04 18.29
N ARG A 60 6.68 -1.62 19.41
CA ARG A 60 6.23 -2.53 20.46
C ARG A 60 4.71 -2.71 20.42
N GLU A 61 4.28 -3.96 20.34
CA GLU A 61 2.87 -4.33 20.47
C GLU A 61 2.32 -3.90 21.84
N GLY A 62 1.12 -3.33 21.86
CA GLY A 62 0.43 -2.83 23.05
C GLY A 62 0.88 -1.43 23.50
N VAL A 63 1.98 -0.89 22.95
CA VAL A 63 2.48 0.46 23.26
C VAL A 63 2.44 1.37 22.04
N ASP A 64 2.97 0.89 20.91
CA ASP A 64 3.05 1.66 19.67
C ASP A 64 1.94 1.31 18.67
N TYR A 65 1.54 0.04 18.67
CA TYR A 65 0.46 -0.49 17.83
C TYR A 65 -0.32 -1.60 18.56
N ILE A 66 -1.53 -1.86 18.10
CA ILE A 66 -2.37 -2.99 18.50
C ILE A 66 -2.66 -3.84 17.27
N VAL A 67 -2.82 -5.15 17.47
CA VAL A 67 -3.12 -6.11 16.41
C VAL A 67 -4.41 -6.85 16.75
N ASP A 68 -5.32 -6.90 15.79
CA ASP A 68 -6.44 -7.83 15.78
C ASP A 68 -6.05 -9.06 14.97
N TYR A 69 -5.68 -10.13 15.68
CA TYR A 69 -5.26 -11.39 15.07
C TYR A 69 -6.41 -12.17 14.42
N ASN A 70 -7.67 -11.90 14.81
CA ASN A 70 -8.85 -12.55 14.21
C ASN A 70 -9.17 -11.94 12.85
N LEU A 71 -9.24 -10.61 12.81
CA LEU A 71 -9.60 -9.84 11.62
C LEU A 71 -8.41 -9.54 10.71
N GLY A 72 -7.17 -9.70 11.20
CA GLY A 72 -5.97 -9.37 10.44
C GLY A 72 -5.80 -7.88 10.23
N SER A 73 -6.18 -7.08 11.21
CA SER A 73 -6.01 -5.63 11.16
C SER A 73 -5.01 -5.19 12.23
N LEU A 74 -4.22 -4.17 11.89
CA LEU A 74 -3.25 -3.55 12.78
C LEU A 74 -3.62 -2.09 12.92
N LYS A 75 -3.59 -1.55 14.14
CA LYS A 75 -3.82 -0.14 14.38
C LYS A 75 -2.63 0.50 15.08
N ILE A 76 -2.10 1.56 14.51
CA ILE A 76 -1.05 2.37 15.15
C ILE A 76 -1.71 3.27 16.18
N ILE A 77 -1.32 3.11 17.44
CA ILE A 77 -1.83 3.92 18.55
C ILE A 77 -0.90 5.10 18.87
N ASN A 78 0.40 4.98 18.54
CA ASN A 78 1.37 6.04 18.74
C ASN A 78 1.23 7.13 17.66
N SER A 79 0.68 8.27 18.07
CA SER A 79 0.43 9.43 17.22
C SER A 79 1.70 10.11 16.71
N ALA A 80 2.86 9.93 17.37
CA ALA A 80 4.12 10.45 16.86
C ALA A 80 4.52 9.77 15.54
N ILE A 81 4.24 8.47 15.40
CA ILE A 81 4.56 7.70 14.19
C ILE A 81 3.63 8.10 13.05
N THR A 82 2.33 8.22 13.33
CA THR A 82 1.32 8.64 12.36
C THR A 82 1.58 10.07 11.86
N ASN A 83 1.89 11.00 12.77
CA ASN A 83 2.15 12.40 12.41
C ASN A 83 3.48 12.60 11.68
N ALA A 84 4.50 11.79 11.99
CA ALA A 84 5.79 11.87 11.33
C ALA A 84 5.76 11.35 9.88
N GLY A 85 4.67 10.69 9.45
CA GLY A 85 4.53 10.18 8.08
C GLY A 85 5.57 9.12 7.71
N VAL A 86 6.15 8.48 8.72
CA VAL A 86 7.24 7.52 8.57
C VAL A 86 6.68 6.26 7.89
N PRO A 87 7.39 5.68 6.89
CA PRO A 87 6.95 4.44 6.28
C PRO A 87 6.93 3.33 7.33
N VAL A 88 5.75 2.71 7.46
CA VAL A 88 5.52 1.54 8.32
C VAL A 88 5.57 0.30 7.46
N GLN A 89 6.41 -0.64 7.86
CA GLN A 89 6.52 -1.96 7.27
C GLN A 89 5.99 -2.97 8.27
N VAL A 90 5.19 -3.91 7.77
CA VAL A 90 4.64 -5.00 8.59
C VAL A 90 5.11 -6.31 7.99
N GLN A 91 5.67 -7.16 8.83
CA GLN A 91 6.01 -8.54 8.51
C GLN A 91 5.20 -9.45 9.42
N PHE A 92 4.64 -10.51 8.87
CA PHE A 92 3.92 -11.50 9.66
C PHE A 92 4.05 -12.88 9.03
N GLU A 93 4.13 -13.91 9.87
CA GLU A 93 4.01 -15.29 9.43
C GLU A 93 2.54 -15.59 9.17
N ASN A 94 2.21 -15.95 7.94
CA ASN A 94 0.88 -16.40 7.56
C ASN A 94 0.91 -17.91 7.35
N ASN A 95 0.14 -18.65 8.16
CA ASN A 95 -0.09 -20.09 7.97
C ASN A 95 -1.08 -20.40 6.82
N GLY A 96 -1.40 -19.41 5.99
CA GLY A 96 -2.15 -19.58 4.74
C GLY A 96 -1.35 -20.33 3.68
N THR A 97 -1.07 -21.60 3.94
CA THR A 97 -0.77 -22.58 2.90
C THR A 97 -2.03 -22.73 2.05
N PHE A 98 -1.96 -22.29 0.78
CA PHE A 98 -2.90 -22.69 -0.25
C PHE A 98 -2.77 -24.19 -0.55
#